data_AF-A0A524I1Y1-F1
#
_entry.id   AF-A0A524I1Y1-F1
#
_cell.length_a   1.000
_cell.length_b   1.000
_cell.length_c   1.000
_cell.angle_alpha   90.00
_cell.angle_beta   90.00
_cell.angle_gamma   90.00
#
_symmetry.space_group_name_H-M   'P 1'
#
loop_
_entity.id
_entity.type
_entity.pdbx_description
1 polymer ?
#
loop_
_entity_poly.entity_id
_entity_poly.type
_entity_poly.pdbx_seq_one_letter_code
_entity_poly.pdbx_strand_id
1 'polypeptide(L)'
;MAKEKDKMFIAAMKKKFKEDPTEVRSQHYSYGGWRQSGRKREWVEQANKIAKARGIPMMNQDVGVALGQRVLMPYQLSHTDIYGEADDLHWVNNAAMQQCWDDIRRTVIVGLDVAHNVIEKRLSKEVTPETINRYLEAVNHTMPGGAVVQEHMAEICPE
;
A
#
# COMPACT_ATOMS: atom_id res chain seq x y z
N MET A 1 45.22 1.12 4.53
CA MET A 1 44.26 0.86 3.43
C MET A 1 42.87 0.88 4.05
N ALA A 2 42.03 1.84 3.67
CA ALA A 2 40.66 1.90 4.19
C ALA A 2 39.92 0.61 3.79
N LYS A 3 39.27 -0.06 4.74
CA LYS A 3 38.42 -1.24 4.45
C LYS A 3 37.41 -0.82 3.39
N GLU A 4 37.37 -1.57 2.28
CA GLU A 4 36.34 -1.40 1.28
C GLU A 4 34.98 -1.54 1.98
N LYS A 5 34.15 -0.50 1.93
CA LYS A 5 32.85 -0.51 2.61
C LYS A 5 32.01 -1.61 1.97
N ASP A 6 31.54 -2.55 2.78
CA ASP A 6 30.65 -3.64 2.32
C ASP A 6 29.51 -3.07 1.47
N LYS A 7 29.19 -3.76 0.37
CA LYS A 7 28.05 -3.36 -0.47
C LYS A 7 26.77 -3.36 0.38
N MET A 8 25.89 -2.39 0.14
CA MET A 8 24.69 -2.17 0.98
C MET A 8 23.75 -3.38 1.06
N PHE A 9 23.79 -4.29 0.09
CA PHE A 9 22.95 -5.49 0.05
C PHE A 9 23.51 -6.69 0.83
N ILE A 10 24.76 -6.65 1.29
CA ILE A 10 25.41 -7.81 1.93
C ILE A 10 24.66 -8.27 3.18
N ALA A 11 24.15 -7.32 3.97
CA ALA A 11 23.33 -7.63 5.14
C ALA A 11 22.04 -8.38 4.76
N ALA A 12 21.35 -7.95 3.70
CA ALA A 12 20.14 -8.61 3.20
C ALA A 12 20.43 -10.02 2.68
N MET A 13 21.54 -10.22 1.98
CA MET A 13 21.92 -11.53 1.45
C MET A 13 22.19 -12.53 2.58
N LYS A 14 22.94 -12.12 3.61
CA LYS A 14 23.21 -12.94 4.80
C LYS A 14 21.96 -13.28 5.61
N LYS A 15 20.89 -12.50 5.48
CA LYS A 15 19.59 -12.79 6.11
C LYS A 15 18.74 -13.77 5.28
N LYS A 16 18.86 -13.71 3.94
CA LYS A 16 18.09 -14.53 3.00
C LYS A 16 18.59 -15.97 2.91
N PHE A 17 19.90 -16.15 2.92
CA PHE A 17 20.56 -17.43 2.67
C PHE A 17 21.38 -17.86 3.88
N LYS A 18 21.59 -19.18 4.03
CA LYS A 18 22.47 -19.71 5.09
C LYS A 18 23.93 -19.63 4.66
N GLU A 19 24.16 -19.75 3.36
CA GLU A 19 25.45 -19.69 2.70
C GLU A 19 26.01 -18.27 2.68
N ASP A 20 27.34 -18.16 2.52
CA ASP A 20 27.97 -16.86 2.29
C ASP A 20 27.51 -16.27 0.95
N PRO A 21 27.31 -14.93 0.83
CA PRO A 21 26.87 -14.31 -0.43
C PRO A 21 27.78 -14.57 -1.65
N THR A 22 29.00 -15.08 -1.46
CA THR A 22 29.93 -15.46 -2.54
C THR A 22 29.87 -16.94 -2.94
N GLU A 23 29.13 -17.77 -2.20
CA GLU A 23 28.98 -19.20 -2.51
C GLU A 23 28.15 -19.42 -3.78
N VAL A 24 28.58 -20.38 -4.60
CA VAL A 24 27.99 -20.68 -5.92
C VAL A 24 27.15 -21.97 -5.91
N ARG A 25 27.13 -22.69 -4.79
CA ARG A 25 26.34 -23.91 -4.60
C ARG A 25 25.34 -23.75 -3.45
N SER A 26 24.13 -24.27 -3.63
CA SER A 26 23.10 -24.26 -2.59
C SER A 26 22.22 -25.51 -2.67
N GLN A 27 21.50 -25.80 -1.59
CA GLN A 27 20.58 -26.93 -1.51
C GLN A 27 19.20 -26.57 -2.05
N HIS A 28 18.56 -27.55 -2.68
CA HIS A 28 17.22 -27.44 -3.27
C HIS A 28 16.41 -28.69 -2.91
N TYR A 29 15.08 -28.62 -3.05
CA TYR A 29 14.12 -29.70 -2.87
C TYR A 29 14.01 -30.26 -1.43
N SER A 30 14.67 -29.63 -0.46
CA SER A 30 14.75 -30.06 0.95
C SER A 30 14.00 -29.16 1.94
N TYR A 31 13.25 -28.16 1.45
CA TYR A 31 12.60 -27.14 2.29
C TYR A 31 11.15 -27.47 2.68
N GLY A 32 10.59 -28.59 2.20
CA GLY A 32 9.20 -28.95 2.49
C GLY A 32 8.15 -28.13 1.72
N GLY A 33 8.52 -27.53 0.59
CA GLY A 33 7.62 -26.82 -0.31
C GLY A 33 7.06 -25.54 0.31
N TRP A 34 5.76 -25.29 0.13
CA TRP A 34 5.07 -24.12 0.70
C TRP A 34 5.08 -24.09 2.24
N ARG A 35 5.30 -25.23 2.91
CA ARG A 35 5.28 -25.32 4.39
C ARG A 35 6.44 -24.58 5.05
N GLN A 36 7.50 -24.24 4.32
CA GLN A 36 8.61 -23.42 4.82
C GLN A 36 8.20 -21.98 5.13
N SER A 37 7.14 -21.48 4.47
CA SER A 37 6.68 -20.09 4.59
C SER A 37 5.60 -19.96 5.67
N GLY A 38 5.66 -18.88 6.45
CA GLY A 38 4.58 -18.53 7.36
C GLY A 38 3.33 -18.10 6.59
N ARG A 39 3.53 -17.23 5.59
CA ARG A 39 2.43 -16.67 4.79
C ARG A 39 1.67 -17.71 3.97
N LYS A 40 2.37 -18.66 3.34
CA LYS A 40 1.70 -19.72 2.57
C LYS A 40 0.87 -20.65 3.47
N ARG A 41 1.32 -20.90 4.71
CA ARG A 41 0.55 -21.69 5.68
C ARG A 41 -0.73 -21.00 6.10
N GLU A 42 -0.65 -19.70 6.40
CA GLU A 42 -1.83 -18.88 6.68
C GLU A 42 -2.83 -18.90 5.51
N TRP A 43 -2.35 -18.76 4.27
CA TRP A 43 -3.22 -18.76 3.11
C TRP A 43 -3.96 -20.07 2.89
N VAL A 44 -3.31 -21.22 3.09
CA VAL A 44 -3.97 -22.53 3.00
C VAL A 44 -5.07 -22.64 4.05
N GLU A 45 -4.81 -22.19 5.28
CA GLU A 45 -5.81 -22.20 6.36
C GLU A 45 -7.02 -21.32 6.02
N GLN A 46 -6.78 -20.09 5.57
CA GLN A 46 -7.84 -19.13 5.19
C GLN A 46 -8.63 -19.62 3.97
N ALA A 47 -7.96 -20.12 2.94
CA ALA A 47 -8.61 -20.64 1.73
C ALA A 47 -9.52 -21.82 2.06
N ASN A 48 -9.12 -22.72 2.96
CA ASN A 48 -9.94 -23.83 3.42
C ASN A 48 -11.20 -23.34 4.16
N LYS A 49 -11.06 -22.32 5.02
CA LYS A 49 -12.19 -21.68 5.71
C LYS A 49 -13.18 -21.06 4.72
N ILE A 50 -12.69 -20.32 3.73
CA ILE A 50 -13.52 -19.68 2.70
C ILE A 50 -14.22 -20.72 1.83
N ALA A 51 -13.49 -21.73 1.35
CA ALA A 51 -14.04 -22.80 0.52
C ALA A 51 -15.18 -23.54 1.24
N LYS A 52 -15.01 -23.84 2.54
CA LYS A 52 -16.06 -24.45 3.37
C LYS A 52 -17.27 -23.53 3.54
N ALA A 53 -17.06 -22.24 3.79
CA ALA A 53 -18.14 -21.28 4.01
C ALA A 53 -18.99 -21.05 2.75
N ARG A 54 -18.37 -20.99 1.57
CA ARG A 54 -19.07 -20.69 0.31
C ARG A 54 -19.46 -21.92 -0.52
N GLY A 55 -19.00 -23.11 -0.14
CA GLY A 55 -19.25 -24.36 -0.87
C GLY A 55 -18.57 -24.49 -2.23
N ILE A 56 -17.58 -23.64 -2.53
CA ILE A 56 -16.85 -23.60 -3.81
C ILE A 56 -15.34 -23.64 -3.53
N PRO A 57 -14.58 -24.57 -4.13
CA PRO A 57 -13.13 -24.63 -3.96
C PRO A 57 -12.45 -23.26 -4.16
N MET A 58 -11.38 -23.01 -3.40
CA MET A 58 -10.56 -21.80 -3.48
C MET A 58 -9.10 -22.19 -3.74
N MET A 59 -8.16 -21.27 -3.53
CA MET A 59 -6.72 -21.49 -3.69
C MET A 59 -6.29 -22.77 -2.97
N ASN A 60 -5.58 -23.63 -3.70
CA ASN A 60 -5.01 -24.88 -3.21
C ASN A 60 -3.56 -24.99 -3.71
N GLN A 61 -2.60 -25.16 -2.79
CA GLN A 61 -1.17 -25.28 -3.11
C GLN A 61 -0.80 -26.58 -3.85
N ASP A 62 -1.70 -27.55 -3.88
CA ASP A 62 -1.52 -28.80 -4.63
C ASP A 62 -1.97 -28.67 -6.10
N VAL A 63 -2.57 -27.53 -6.49
CA VAL A 63 -2.98 -27.25 -7.86
C VAL A 63 -1.93 -26.37 -8.55
N GLY A 64 -1.46 -26.80 -9.73
CA GLY A 64 -0.41 -26.13 -10.48
C GLY A 64 0.98 -26.67 -10.17
N VAL A 65 1.98 -25.79 -10.04
CA VAL A 65 3.37 -26.17 -9.74
C VAL A 65 3.63 -26.07 -8.24
N ALA A 66 4.21 -27.13 -7.66
CA ALA A 66 4.54 -27.18 -6.25
C ALA A 66 5.61 -26.12 -5.86
N LEU A 67 5.18 -25.07 -5.18
CA LEU A 67 6.05 -23.97 -4.73
C LEU A 67 7.03 -24.42 -3.63
N GLY A 68 8.14 -23.68 -3.50
CA GLY A 68 9.08 -23.84 -2.39
C GLY A 68 10.10 -24.97 -2.58
N GLN A 69 10.39 -25.38 -3.82
CA GLN A 69 11.53 -26.26 -4.10
C GLN A 69 12.89 -25.58 -3.87
N ARG A 70 12.90 -24.24 -3.81
CA ARG A 70 14.02 -23.41 -3.35
C ARG A 70 13.57 -22.60 -2.14
N VAL A 71 14.51 -21.92 -1.48
CA VAL A 71 14.21 -20.96 -0.42
C VAL A 71 13.20 -19.93 -0.91
N LEU A 72 12.08 -19.80 -0.19
CA LEU A 72 11.16 -18.67 -0.33
C LEU A 72 11.72 -17.51 0.50
N MET A 73 12.39 -16.59 -0.18
CA MET A 73 13.25 -15.59 0.46
C MET A 73 12.46 -14.45 1.12
N PRO A 74 12.88 -13.96 2.30
CA PRO A 74 12.42 -12.68 2.82
C PRO A 74 13.07 -11.52 2.04
N TYR A 75 12.45 -10.34 2.02
CA TYR A 75 12.97 -9.13 1.39
C TYR A 75 13.09 -8.01 2.41
N GLN A 76 14.27 -7.37 2.44
CA GLN A 76 14.47 -6.13 3.18
C GLN A 76 13.81 -5.00 2.39
N LEU A 77 12.98 -4.19 3.06
CA LEU A 77 12.60 -2.90 2.50
C LEU A 77 13.83 -1.99 2.51
N SER A 78 14.26 -1.55 1.32
CA SER A 78 15.49 -0.77 1.16
C SER A 78 15.55 0.39 2.14
N HIS A 79 16.70 0.55 2.79
CA HIS A 79 16.99 1.62 3.75
C HIS A 79 16.19 1.54 5.06
N THR A 80 15.56 0.40 5.34
CA THR A 80 14.98 0.04 6.63
C THR A 80 15.62 -1.24 7.16
N ASP A 81 15.34 -1.62 8.40
CA ASP A 81 15.67 -2.92 8.99
C ASP A 81 14.50 -3.93 8.90
N ILE A 82 13.43 -3.59 8.18
CA ILE A 82 12.21 -4.38 8.06
C ILE A 82 12.36 -5.45 6.98
N TYR A 83 12.00 -6.69 7.32
CA TYR A 83 11.95 -7.82 6.39
C TYR A 83 10.54 -8.39 6.33
N GLY A 84 10.03 -8.63 5.11
CA GLY A 84 8.76 -9.32 4.86
C GLY A 84 8.91 -10.46 3.87
N GLU A 85 7.92 -11.35 3.79
CA GLU A 85 7.85 -12.31 2.68
C GLU A 85 7.43 -11.58 1.39
N ALA A 86 7.76 -12.12 0.22
CA ALA A 86 7.41 -11.50 -1.07
C ALA A 86 5.89 -11.23 -1.20
N ASP A 87 5.09 -12.09 -0.59
CA ASP A 87 3.64 -12.03 -0.57
C ASP A 87 3.08 -10.80 0.17
N ASP A 88 3.81 -10.27 1.15
CA ASP A 88 3.45 -9.07 1.92
C ASP A 88 3.65 -7.79 1.09
N LEU A 89 4.39 -7.91 -0.02
CA LEU A 89 4.68 -6.84 -0.97
C LEU A 89 3.76 -6.88 -2.20
N HIS A 90 2.82 -7.83 -2.26
CA HIS A 90 1.74 -7.76 -3.23
C HIS A 90 0.74 -6.69 -2.78
N TRP A 91 0.41 -5.74 -3.67
CA TRP A 91 -0.39 -4.56 -3.32
C TRP A 91 -1.75 -4.91 -2.67
N VAL A 92 -2.40 -6.00 -3.08
CA VAL A 92 -3.66 -6.48 -2.46
C VAL A 92 -3.50 -6.80 -0.97
N ASN A 93 -2.32 -7.27 -0.54
CA ASN A 93 -2.03 -7.62 0.85
C ASN A 93 -1.36 -6.46 1.62
N ASN A 94 -1.17 -5.31 0.98
CA ASN A 94 -0.44 -4.19 1.54
C ASN A 94 -1.29 -2.91 1.49
N ALA A 95 -1.89 -2.56 2.62
CA ALA A 95 -2.74 -1.38 2.73
C ALA A 95 -1.98 -0.07 2.47
N ALA A 96 -0.69 0.01 2.76
CA ALA A 96 0.11 1.20 2.48
C ALA A 96 0.31 1.42 0.97
N MET A 97 0.48 0.34 0.20
CA MET A 97 0.55 0.43 -1.27
C MET A 97 -0.78 0.89 -1.87
N GLN A 98 -1.90 0.37 -1.36
CA GLN A 98 -3.24 0.79 -1.77
C GLN A 98 -3.48 2.27 -1.45
N GLN A 99 -3.22 2.67 -0.20
CA GLN A 99 -3.43 4.04 0.24
C GLN A 99 -2.53 5.05 -0.49
N CYS A 100 -1.28 4.67 -0.81
CA CYS A 100 -0.38 5.50 -1.61
C CYS A 100 -1.01 5.83 -2.98
N TRP A 101 -1.59 4.83 -3.64
CA TRP A 101 -2.31 5.05 -4.89
C TRP A 101 -3.59 5.87 -4.69
N ASP A 102 -4.36 5.60 -3.64
CA ASP A 102 -5.59 6.33 -3.35
C ASP A 102 -5.34 7.81 -3.08
N ASP A 103 -4.27 8.15 -2.36
CA ASP A 103 -3.85 9.52 -2.09
C ASP A 103 -3.48 10.28 -3.36
N ILE A 104 -2.81 9.62 -4.31
CA ILE A 104 -2.54 10.19 -5.63
C ILE A 104 -3.85 10.37 -6.40
N ARG A 105 -4.67 9.32 -6.47
CA ARG A 105 -5.90 9.28 -7.26
C ARG A 105 -6.93 10.31 -6.82
N ARG A 106 -7.02 10.59 -5.51
CA ARG A 106 -8.01 11.52 -4.93
C ARG A 106 -7.53 12.98 -4.87
N THR A 107 -6.32 13.28 -5.33
CA THR A 107 -5.73 14.63 -5.27
C THR A 107 -5.83 15.35 -6.61
N VAL A 108 -6.29 16.62 -6.59
CA VAL A 108 -6.30 17.52 -7.75
C VAL A 108 -5.82 18.91 -7.34
N ILE A 109 -5.21 19.64 -8.27
CA ILE A 109 -4.78 21.02 -8.07
C ILE A 109 -5.66 21.93 -8.94
N VAL A 110 -6.35 22.88 -8.30
CA VAL A 110 -7.23 23.86 -8.96
C VAL A 110 -6.84 25.26 -8.51
N GLY A 111 -6.40 26.10 -9.45
CA GLY A 111 -6.08 27.50 -9.19
C GLY A 111 -7.34 28.35 -8.99
N LEU A 112 -7.27 29.35 -8.10
CA LEU A 112 -8.41 30.23 -7.77
C LEU A 112 -8.41 31.55 -8.54
N ASP A 113 -7.40 31.84 -9.36
CA ASP A 113 -7.23 33.14 -10.03
C ASP A 113 -8.40 33.51 -10.93
N VAL A 114 -8.94 32.55 -11.69
CA VAL A 114 -10.08 32.79 -12.58
C VAL A 114 -11.35 33.03 -11.77
N ALA A 115 -11.56 32.29 -10.67
CA ALA A 115 -12.71 32.48 -9.79
C ALA A 115 -12.66 33.85 -9.12
N HIS A 116 -11.49 34.26 -8.60
CA HIS A 116 -11.28 35.59 -8.02
C HIS A 116 -11.55 36.70 -9.04
N ASN A 117 -11.03 36.58 -10.27
CA ASN A 117 -11.29 37.55 -11.34
C ASN A 117 -12.79 37.70 -11.65
N VAL A 118 -13.55 36.60 -11.63
CA VAL A 118 -15.01 36.66 -11.85
C VAL A 118 -15.70 37.38 -10.69
N ILE A 119 -15.33 37.09 -9.45
CA ILE A 119 -15.89 37.74 -8.25
C ILE A 119 -15.66 39.25 -8.29
N GLU A 120 -14.43 39.68 -8.60
CA GLU A 120 -14.07 41.10 -8.63
C GLU A 120 -14.62 41.83 -9.84
N LYS A 121 -14.44 41.30 -11.06
CA LYS A 121 -14.76 42.02 -12.30
C LYS A 121 -16.22 41.90 -12.69
N ARG A 122 -16.84 40.74 -12.48
CA ARG A 122 -18.22 40.48 -12.93
C ARG A 122 -19.24 40.68 -11.82
N LEU A 123 -18.91 40.29 -10.59
CA LEU A 123 -19.82 40.44 -9.44
C LEU A 123 -19.53 41.68 -8.60
N SER A 124 -18.42 42.39 -8.88
CA SER A 124 -18.01 43.61 -8.17
C SER A 124 -17.92 43.41 -6.65
N LYS A 125 -17.42 42.24 -6.23
CA LYS A 125 -17.17 41.90 -4.82
C LYS A 125 -15.67 41.78 -4.57
N GLU A 126 -15.23 42.16 -3.37
CA GLU A 126 -13.82 42.14 -2.99
C GLU A 126 -13.34 40.71 -2.63
N VAL A 127 -12.13 40.37 -3.06
CA VAL A 127 -11.42 39.16 -2.64
C VAL A 127 -10.23 39.58 -1.76
N THR A 128 -10.22 39.17 -0.50
CA THR A 128 -9.18 39.48 0.47
C THR A 128 -8.70 38.20 1.16
N PRO A 129 -7.56 38.21 1.87
CA PRO A 129 -7.17 37.06 2.69
C PRO A 129 -8.25 36.61 3.69
N GLU A 130 -9.05 37.55 4.20
CA GLU A 130 -10.16 37.24 5.10
C GLU A 130 -11.30 36.49 4.39
N THR A 131 -11.70 36.94 3.19
CA THR A 131 -12.75 36.24 2.43
C THR A 131 -12.28 34.89 1.90
N ILE A 132 -10.99 34.75 1.58
CA ILE A 132 -10.35 33.47 1.25
C ILE A 132 -10.39 32.51 2.45
N ASN A 133 -10.04 32.97 3.66
CA ASN A 133 -10.11 32.13 4.85
C ASN A 133 -11.54 31.63 5.12
N ARG A 134 -12.54 32.50 4.97
CA ARG A 134 -13.95 32.10 5.10
C ARG A 134 -14.38 31.10 4.03
N TYR A 135 -13.91 31.27 2.79
CA TYR A 135 -14.11 30.29 1.73
C TYR A 135 -13.48 28.94 2.08
N LEU A 136 -12.24 28.94 2.59
CA LEU A 136 -11.53 27.73 2.97
C LEU A 136 -12.20 27.01 4.15
N GLU A 137 -12.79 27.73 5.10
CA GLU A 137 -13.59 27.13 6.18
C GLU A 137 -14.83 26.43 5.61
N ALA A 138 -15.61 27.13 4.77
CA ALA A 138 -16.81 26.57 4.15
C ALA A 138 -16.49 25.37 3.25
N VAL A 139 -15.44 25.45 2.44
CA VAL A 139 -15.10 24.37 1.51
C VAL A 139 -14.63 23.12 2.26
N ASN A 140 -13.92 23.25 3.39
CA ASN A 140 -13.51 22.09 4.19
C ASN A 140 -14.70 21.37 4.86
N HIS A 141 -15.83 22.04 5.09
CA HIS A 141 -17.09 21.40 5.50
C HIS A 141 -17.79 20.72 4.31
N THR A 142 -17.84 21.39 3.15
CA THR A 142 -18.56 20.85 1.98
C THR A 142 -17.81 19.76 1.23
N MET A 143 -16.48 19.76 1.26
CA MET A 143 -15.65 18.83 0.48
C MET A 143 -15.85 17.37 0.90
N PRO A 144 -15.97 17.05 2.20
CA PRO A 144 -16.35 15.71 2.65
C PRO A 144 -17.85 15.40 2.48
N GLY A 145 -18.68 16.34 2.01
CA GLY A 145 -20.11 16.12 1.74
C GLY A 145 -21.09 16.84 2.68
N GLY A 146 -20.67 17.89 3.39
CA GLY A 146 -21.56 18.72 4.20
C GLY A 146 -22.39 19.74 3.38
N ALA A 147 -23.62 19.99 3.79
CA ALA A 147 -24.51 20.96 3.15
C ALA A 147 -24.36 22.37 3.77
N VAL A 148 -24.50 23.42 2.95
CA VAL A 148 -24.37 24.83 3.38
C VAL A 148 -25.52 25.75 2.96
N VAL A 149 -26.51 25.25 2.19
CA VAL A 149 -27.60 26.08 1.66
C VAL A 149 -28.97 25.42 1.83
N GLN A 150 -29.15 24.19 1.33
CA GLN A 150 -30.46 23.55 1.27
C GLN A 150 -30.86 22.94 2.61
N GLU A 151 -32.15 23.04 2.94
CA GLU A 151 -32.79 22.28 4.02
C GLU A 151 -33.00 20.81 3.59
N HIS A 152 -33.14 19.90 4.56
CA HIS A 152 -33.45 18.48 4.35
C HIS A 152 -32.41 17.73 3.47
N MET A 153 -31.13 18.09 3.60
CA MET A 153 -30.03 17.37 2.98
C MET A 153 -29.55 16.22 3.87
N ALA A 154 -29.26 15.08 3.24
CA ALA A 154 -28.52 14.01 3.88
C ALA A 154 -27.02 14.24 3.64
N GLU A 155 -26.22 14.06 4.68
CA GLU A 155 -24.77 14.30 4.67
C GLU A 155 -23.98 12.99 4.86
N ILE A 156 -22.70 13.01 4.52
CA ILE A 156 -21.80 11.88 4.72
C ILE A 156 -21.38 11.81 6.20
N CYS A 157 -21.27 10.60 6.75
CA CYS A 157 -20.73 10.39 8.09
C CYS A 157 -19.26 10.84 8.14
N PRO A 158 -18.87 11.74 9.07
CA PRO A 158 -17.47 12.13 9.22
C PRO A 158 -16.57 11.01 9.77
N GLU A 159 -17.16 10.02 10.45
CA GLU A 159 -16.51 8.80 11.00
C GLU A 159 -16.60 7.61 10.04
#